data_AF-A0A5R2N6V2-F1
#
_entry.id   AF-A0A5R2N6V2-F1
#
_cell.length_a   1.000
_cell.length_b   1.000
_cell.length_c   1.000
_cell.angle_alpha   90.00
_cell.angle_beta   90.00
_cell.angle_gamma   90.00
#
_symmetry.space_group_name_H-M   'P 1'
#
loop_
_entity.id
_entity.type
_entity.pdbx_description
1 polymer ?
#
loop_
_entity_poly.entity_id
_entity_poly.type
_entity_poly.pdbx_seq_one_letter_code
_entity_poly.pdbx_strand_id
1 'polypeptide(L)'
;LLSGKTRLVALNYASNLTGSINRVKSLTQLAKKAGALVYVDAVQFAPHGLIDVQELGCDFLICSAYKFFGPHMGILWGRRDVLEGLKAYKCRCSSNGLPERFELGTPQIELMAGLTAAIDYFADLGAGEGGSRRRRIAKAFEVSIAYENPLAQRLIDGLSDISGLAIHSITDPN
;
A
#
# COMPACT_ATOMS: atom_id res chain seq x y z
N LEU A 1 -20.48 -15.08 -1.05
CA LEU A 1 -19.21 -15.34 -0.31
C LEU A 1 -19.21 -14.69 1.06
N LEU A 2 -19.53 -13.39 1.17
CA LEU A 2 -19.61 -12.71 2.47
C LEU A 2 -20.89 -13.07 3.22
N SER A 3 -20.76 -13.34 4.53
CA SER A 3 -21.89 -13.69 5.40
C SER A 3 -21.61 -13.24 6.84
N GLY A 4 -22.58 -13.40 7.75
CA GLY A 4 -22.38 -13.15 9.17
C GLY A 4 -21.34 -14.06 9.85
N LYS A 5 -20.81 -15.08 9.15
CA LYS A 5 -19.69 -15.91 9.60
C LYS A 5 -18.33 -15.36 9.18
N THR A 6 -18.28 -14.40 8.26
CA THR A 6 -17.04 -13.76 7.82
C THR A 6 -16.46 -12.93 8.97
N ARG A 7 -15.16 -13.06 9.24
CA ARG A 7 -14.46 -12.34 10.32
C ARG A 7 -13.34 -11.44 9.80
N LEU A 8 -12.68 -11.87 8.74
CA LEU A 8 -11.59 -11.15 8.09
C LEU A 8 -11.71 -11.30 6.58
N VAL A 9 -11.45 -10.22 5.86
CA VAL A 9 -11.28 -10.21 4.40
C VAL A 9 -9.90 -9.65 4.10
N ALA A 10 -9.05 -10.49 3.51
CA ALA A 10 -7.72 -10.10 3.04
C ALA A 10 -7.80 -9.79 1.54
N LEU A 11 -7.33 -8.61 1.15
CA LEU A 11 -7.37 -8.09 -0.22
C LEU A 11 -5.96 -7.67 -0.62
N ASN A 12 -5.51 -8.04 -1.82
CA ASN A 12 -4.43 -7.31 -2.46
C ASN A 12 -4.98 -6.05 -3.12
N TYR A 13 -4.25 -4.94 -3.04
CA TYR A 13 -4.61 -3.68 -3.68
C TYR A 13 -4.32 -3.77 -5.17
N ALA A 14 -3.11 -4.20 -5.53
CA ALA A 14 -2.72 -4.47 -6.90
C ALA A 14 -2.08 -5.85 -7.01
N SER A 15 -2.27 -6.51 -8.15
CA SER A 15 -1.66 -7.80 -8.47
C SER A 15 -0.23 -7.60 -8.98
N ASN A 16 0.74 -8.29 -8.39
CA ASN A 16 2.13 -8.30 -8.87
C ASN A 16 2.31 -9.12 -10.16
N LEU A 17 1.34 -9.97 -10.50
CA LEU A 17 1.42 -10.88 -11.64
C LEU A 17 0.76 -10.28 -12.87
N THR A 18 -0.43 -9.71 -12.68
CA THR A 18 -1.31 -9.25 -13.77
C THR A 18 -1.41 -7.72 -13.84
N GLY A 19 -0.81 -7.00 -12.90
CA GLY A 19 -0.92 -5.53 -12.77
C GLY A 19 -2.31 -5.03 -12.37
N SER A 20 -3.29 -5.92 -12.18
CA SER A 20 -4.68 -5.51 -11.94
C SER A 20 -4.85 -4.76 -10.63
N ILE A 21 -5.50 -3.60 -10.67
CA ILE A 21 -5.82 -2.79 -9.49
C ILE A 21 -7.24 -3.12 -9.03
N ASN A 22 -7.38 -3.60 -7.79
CA ASN A 22 -8.67 -3.95 -7.21
C ASN A 22 -9.41 -2.70 -6.73
N ARG A 23 -10.75 -2.74 -6.80
CA ARG A 23 -11.64 -1.70 -6.23
C ARG A 23 -11.73 -1.81 -4.70
N VAL A 24 -10.59 -1.66 -4.01
CA VAL A 24 -10.44 -1.93 -2.57
C VAL A 24 -11.47 -1.19 -1.75
N LYS A 25 -11.72 0.11 -2.00
CA LYS A 25 -12.75 0.89 -1.28
C LYS A 25 -14.14 0.23 -1.31
N SER A 26 -14.57 -0.24 -2.49
CA SER A 26 -15.87 -0.90 -2.65
C SER A 26 -15.90 -2.27 -1.94
N LEU A 27 -14.82 -3.04 -2.07
CA LEU A 27 -14.68 -4.35 -1.41
C LEU A 27 -14.64 -4.21 0.11
N THR A 28 -13.97 -3.18 0.65
CA THR A 28 -13.96 -2.84 2.07
C THR A 28 -15.37 -2.56 2.56
N GLN A 29 -16.14 -1.73 1.86
CA GLN A 29 -17.54 -1.44 2.25
C GLN A 29 -18.40 -2.71 2.31
N LEU A 30 -18.24 -3.62 1.35
CA LEU A 30 -18.95 -4.91 1.34
C LEU A 30 -18.53 -5.79 2.53
N ALA A 31 -17.23 -5.88 2.82
CA ALA A 31 -16.72 -6.64 3.95
C ALA A 31 -17.21 -6.06 5.30
N LYS A 32 -17.21 -4.74 5.43
CA LYS A 32 -17.71 -4.03 6.62
C LYS A 32 -19.20 -4.26 6.85
N LYS A 33 -20.03 -4.30 5.79
CA LYS A 33 -21.45 -4.67 5.90
C LYS A 33 -21.67 -6.08 6.47
N ALA A 34 -20.71 -6.99 6.30
CA ALA A 34 -20.74 -8.32 6.89
C ALA A 34 -20.15 -8.39 8.31
N GLY A 35 -19.71 -7.25 8.88
CA GLY A 35 -19.07 -7.19 10.20
C GLY A 35 -17.64 -7.73 10.23
N ALA A 36 -16.99 -7.87 9.08
CA ALA A 36 -15.62 -8.38 8.98
C ALA A 36 -14.57 -7.27 9.08
N LEU A 37 -13.40 -7.62 9.61
CA LEU A 37 -12.19 -6.79 9.49
C LEU A 37 -11.66 -6.86 8.06
N VAL A 38 -10.94 -5.82 7.64
CA VAL A 38 -10.35 -5.73 6.30
C VAL A 38 -8.84 -5.50 6.39
N TYR A 39 -8.09 -6.42 5.78
CA TYR A 39 -6.65 -6.39 5.67
C TYR A 39 -6.25 -6.14 4.21
N VAL A 40 -5.54 -5.06 3.94
CA VAL A 40 -5.14 -4.67 2.58
C VAL A 40 -3.63 -4.84 2.40
N ASP A 41 -3.23 -5.71 1.49
CA ASP A 41 -1.87 -5.78 0.97
C ASP A 41 -1.70 -4.77 -0.16
N ALA A 42 -1.00 -3.68 0.13
CA ALA A 42 -0.73 -2.61 -0.82
C ALA A 42 0.72 -2.62 -1.34
N VAL A 43 1.46 -3.73 -1.19
CA VAL A 43 2.89 -3.81 -1.57
C VAL A 43 3.15 -3.36 -3.00
N GLN A 44 2.27 -3.70 -3.93
CA GLN A 44 2.42 -3.36 -5.35
C GLN A 44 1.71 -2.06 -5.76
N PHE A 45 0.80 -1.55 -4.93
CA PHE A 45 0.09 -0.32 -5.24
C PHE A 45 0.80 0.90 -4.65
N ALA A 46 1.38 0.78 -3.45
CA ALA A 46 2.06 1.85 -2.74
C ALA A 46 3.16 2.59 -3.55
N PRO A 47 3.93 1.95 -4.46
CA PRO A 47 4.89 2.67 -5.29
C PRO A 47 4.27 3.56 -6.36
N HIS A 48 3.05 3.24 -6.80
CA HIS A 48 2.42 3.81 -7.99
C HIS A 48 1.18 4.65 -7.69
N GLY A 49 0.67 4.64 -6.46
CA GLY A 49 -0.55 5.35 -6.10
C GLY A 49 -0.55 5.86 -4.66
N LEU A 50 -1.10 7.05 -4.47
CA LEU A 50 -1.31 7.62 -3.15
C LEU A 50 -2.44 6.87 -2.43
N ILE A 51 -2.16 6.43 -1.21
CA ILE A 51 -3.13 5.68 -0.41
C ILE A 51 -3.69 6.55 0.71
N ASP A 52 -5.02 6.60 0.82
CA ASP A 52 -5.74 7.15 1.97
C ASP A 52 -6.49 6.05 2.74
N VAL A 53 -5.90 5.61 3.86
CA VAL A 53 -6.50 4.59 4.73
C VAL A 53 -7.83 5.01 5.35
N GLN A 54 -8.07 6.31 5.55
CA GLN A 54 -9.34 6.80 6.07
C GLN A 54 -10.43 6.71 5.00
N GLU A 55 -10.08 7.07 3.76
CA GLU A 55 -11.01 6.96 2.63
C GLU A 55 -11.34 5.49 2.31
N LEU A 56 -10.34 4.61 2.39
CA LEU A 56 -10.54 3.17 2.17
C LEU A 56 -11.41 2.53 3.26
N GLY A 57 -11.30 2.99 4.51
CA GLY A 57 -12.00 2.44 5.67
C GLY A 57 -11.52 1.04 6.08
N CYS A 58 -10.30 0.65 5.70
CA CYS A 58 -9.70 -0.64 6.06
C CYS A 58 -9.26 -0.66 7.54
N ASP A 59 -9.05 -1.86 8.08
CA ASP A 59 -8.58 -2.04 9.46
C ASP A 59 -7.06 -2.22 9.53
N PHE A 60 -6.47 -2.78 8.47
CA PHE A 60 -5.03 -2.91 8.30
C PHE A 60 -4.65 -2.58 6.86
N LEU A 61 -3.49 -1.96 6.70
CA LEU A 61 -2.84 -1.80 5.40
C LEU A 61 -1.35 -2.08 5.55
N ILE A 62 -0.81 -2.96 4.71
CA ILE A 62 0.61 -3.31 4.69
C ILE A 62 1.23 -2.89 3.35
N CYS A 63 2.48 -2.44 3.40
CA CYS A 63 3.32 -2.28 2.22
C CYS A 63 4.78 -2.62 2.56
N SER A 64 5.64 -2.60 1.54
CA SER A 64 7.08 -2.83 1.71
C SER A 64 7.86 -1.63 1.18
N ALA A 65 8.69 -1.04 2.03
CA ALA A 65 9.46 0.16 1.71
C ALA A 65 10.40 -0.03 0.51
N TYR A 66 11.00 -1.21 0.36
CA TYR A 66 11.90 -1.53 -0.77
C TYR A 66 11.21 -1.56 -2.14
N LYS A 67 9.88 -1.48 -2.18
CA LYS A 67 9.14 -1.31 -3.43
C LYS A 67 9.07 0.15 -3.90
N PHE A 68 9.37 1.12 -3.03
CA PHE A 68 9.33 2.55 -3.35
C PHE A 68 10.59 3.29 -2.87
N PHE A 69 11.76 2.85 -3.34
CA PHE A 69 13.08 3.43 -3.05
C PHE A 69 13.54 3.40 -1.58
N GLY A 70 12.74 2.81 -0.68
CA GLY A 70 13.10 2.63 0.71
C GLY A 70 13.95 1.38 0.97
N PRO A 71 14.33 1.14 2.23
CA PRO A 71 15.07 -0.06 2.61
C PRO A 71 14.20 -1.32 2.63
N HIS A 72 14.83 -2.50 2.77
CA HIS A 72 14.14 -3.78 2.97
C HIS A 72 13.45 -3.85 4.34
N MET A 73 12.30 -3.18 4.44
CA MET A 73 11.49 -3.05 5.63
C MET A 73 10.00 -3.14 5.28
N GLY A 74 9.23 -3.89 6.09
CA GLY A 74 7.77 -3.93 6.01
C GLY A 74 7.14 -2.83 6.85
N ILE A 75 6.01 -2.29 6.40
CA ILE A 75 5.26 -1.26 7.12
C ILE A 75 3.82 -1.73 7.25
N LEU A 76 3.29 -1.75 8.47
CA LEU A 76 1.88 -1.99 8.73
C LEU A 76 1.27 -0.75 9.38
N TRP A 77 0.26 -0.20 8.72
CA TRP A 77 -0.71 0.68 9.36
C TRP A 77 -1.86 -0.17 9.88
N GLY A 78 -2.35 0.13 11.09
CA GLY A 78 -3.55 -0.50 11.64
C GLY A 78 -4.41 0.51 12.37
N ARG A 79 -5.73 0.30 12.31
CA ARG A 79 -6.70 1.12 13.03
C ARG A 79 -6.47 0.96 14.54
N ARG A 80 -6.37 2.07 15.26
CA ARG A 80 -5.93 2.11 16.66
C ARG A 80 -6.70 1.16 17.58
N ASP A 81 -8.04 1.25 17.57
CA ASP A 81 -8.93 0.42 18.39
C ASP A 81 -8.75 -1.09 18.10
N VAL A 82 -8.52 -1.44 16.83
CA VAL A 82 -8.28 -2.81 16.41
C VAL A 82 -6.92 -3.29 16.95
N LEU A 83 -5.86 -2.51 16.78
CA LEU A 83 -4.53 -2.84 17.29
C LEU A 83 -4.49 -2.94 18.83
N GLU A 84 -5.22 -2.07 19.53
CA GLU A 84 -5.32 -2.11 20.99
C GLU A 84 -6.03 -3.39 21.47
N GLY A 85 -7.08 -3.83 20.76
CA GLY A 85 -7.83 -5.05 21.05
C GLY A 85 -7.12 -6.37 20.68
N LEU A 86 -6.05 -6.32 19.91
CA LEU A 86 -5.30 -7.52 19.52
C LEU A 86 -4.29 -7.96 20.59
N LYS A 87 -4.14 -9.28 20.74
CA LYS A 87 -3.06 -9.87 21.55
C LYS A 87 -1.78 -9.95 20.71
N ALA A 88 -0.83 -9.09 21.01
CA ALA A 88 0.47 -9.10 20.34
C ALA A 88 1.33 -10.31 20.74
N TYR A 89 2.00 -10.92 19.77
CA TYR A 89 3.14 -11.80 20.01
C TYR A 89 4.35 -10.89 20.20
N LYS A 90 4.95 -10.86 21.40
CA LYS A 90 5.97 -9.89 21.76
C LYS A 90 7.02 -10.45 22.73
N CYS A 91 8.19 -9.83 22.73
CA CYS A 91 9.22 -10.11 23.73
C CYS A 91 8.71 -9.76 25.13
N ARG A 92 9.14 -10.52 26.14
CA ARG A 92 8.72 -10.29 27.55
C ARG A 92 8.98 -8.86 28.01
N CYS A 93 10.11 -8.30 27.59
CA CYS A 93 10.55 -6.94 27.92
C CYS A 93 9.88 -5.83 27.08
N SER A 94 9.19 -6.15 25.97
CA SER A 94 8.53 -5.13 25.14
C SER A 94 7.37 -4.48 25.89
N SER A 95 7.16 -3.19 25.67
CA SER A 95 6.00 -2.44 26.15
C SER A 95 4.67 -3.06 25.70
N ASN A 96 3.59 -2.69 26.38
CA ASN A 96 2.21 -2.97 25.92
C ASN A 96 1.65 -1.82 25.08
N GLY A 97 2.36 -0.69 24.94
CA GLY A 97 1.97 0.44 24.11
C GLY A 97 2.13 0.18 22.62
N LEU A 98 1.38 0.92 21.80
CA LEU A 98 1.58 0.96 20.35
C LEU A 98 2.67 1.99 19.99
N PRO A 99 3.51 1.73 18.97
CA PRO A 99 3.57 0.51 18.15
C PRO A 99 4.39 -0.63 18.79
N GLU A 100 5.21 -0.32 19.80
CA GLU A 100 6.26 -1.18 20.37
C GLU A 100 5.80 -2.60 20.73
N ARG A 101 4.55 -2.80 21.14
CA ARG A 101 4.03 -4.13 21.47
C ARG A 101 4.03 -5.10 20.28
N PHE A 102 4.03 -4.60 19.04
CA PHE A 102 4.08 -5.38 17.81
C PHE A 102 5.45 -5.38 17.14
N GLU A 103 6.43 -4.68 17.71
CA GLU A 103 7.80 -4.61 17.20
C GLU A 103 8.67 -5.59 18.00
N LEU A 104 9.20 -6.60 17.30
CA LEU A 104 9.94 -7.69 17.92
C LEU A 104 11.42 -7.34 18.03
N GLY A 105 11.86 -7.07 19.27
CA GLY A 105 13.27 -6.81 19.56
C GLY A 105 13.68 -5.37 19.29
N THR A 106 14.97 -5.16 19.02
CA THR A 106 15.53 -3.83 18.77
C THR A 106 15.10 -3.33 17.40
N PRO A 107 14.50 -2.13 17.28
CA PRO A 107 14.16 -1.54 15.99
C PRO A 107 15.39 -1.36 15.09
N GLN A 108 15.20 -1.51 13.79
CA GLN A 108 16.24 -1.30 12.78
C GLN A 108 16.35 0.20 12.46
N ILE A 109 16.92 0.97 13.40
CA ILE A 109 16.89 2.44 13.42
C ILE A 109 17.50 3.04 12.14
N GLU A 110 18.57 2.43 11.62
CA GLU A 110 19.22 2.82 10.37
C GLU A 110 18.27 2.68 9.16
N LEU A 111 17.46 1.62 9.12
CA LEU A 111 16.47 1.44 8.08
C LEU A 111 15.28 2.38 8.26
N MET A 112 14.88 2.69 9.50
CA MET A 112 13.82 3.68 9.76
C MET A 112 14.25 5.09 9.31
N ALA A 113 15.53 5.44 9.50
CA ALA A 113 16.09 6.68 8.97
C ALA A 113 16.10 6.69 7.44
N GLY A 114 16.53 5.60 6.79
CA GLY A 114 16.48 5.45 5.34
C GLY A 114 15.06 5.53 4.76
N LEU A 115 14.08 4.94 5.45
CA LEU A 115 12.67 5.06 5.07
C LEU A 115 12.18 6.51 5.18
N THR A 116 12.57 7.24 6.23
CA THR A 116 12.21 8.66 6.37
C THR A 116 12.72 9.48 5.19
N ALA A 117 13.97 9.27 4.79
CA ALA A 117 14.59 9.92 3.63
C ALA A 117 13.89 9.54 2.30
N ALA A 118 13.49 8.27 2.12
CA ALA A 118 12.73 7.85 0.94
C ALA A 118 11.37 8.58 0.84
N ILE A 119 10.68 8.79 1.96
CA ILE A 119 9.43 9.58 1.97
C ILE A 119 9.70 11.08 1.72
N ASP A 120 10.83 11.61 2.19
CA ASP A 120 11.23 12.99 1.88
C ASP A 120 11.56 13.18 0.40
N TYR A 121 12.16 12.19 -0.25
CA TYR A 121 12.37 12.20 -1.70
C TYR A 121 11.05 12.38 -2.47
N PHE A 122 9.98 11.67 -2.10
CA PHE A 122 8.66 11.90 -2.70
C PHE A 122 8.11 13.30 -2.38
N ALA A 123 8.33 13.83 -1.17
CA ALA A 123 7.91 15.19 -0.85
C ALA A 123 8.70 16.26 -1.62
N ASP A 124 9.94 15.97 -2.01
CA ASP A 124 10.79 16.88 -2.78
C ASP A 124 10.49 16.82 -4.29
N LEU A 125 10.17 15.64 -4.83
CA LEU A 125 9.64 15.50 -6.19
C LEU A 125 8.39 16.35 -6.41
N GLY A 126 7.57 16.51 -5.37
CA GLY A 126 6.38 17.36 -5.38
C GLY A 126 6.60 18.78 -4.85
N ALA A 127 7.84 19.24 -4.65
CA ALA A 127 8.15 20.52 -4.00
C ALA A 127 7.63 21.76 -4.75
N GLY A 128 7.29 21.63 -6.04
CA GLY A 128 6.58 22.69 -6.77
C GLY A 128 5.19 22.99 -6.19
N GLU A 129 4.62 22.06 -5.42
CA GLU A 129 3.39 22.23 -4.66
C GLU A 129 3.71 22.78 -3.27
N GLY A 130 3.17 23.96 -2.92
CA GLY A 130 3.29 24.50 -1.57
C GLY A 130 2.46 23.69 -0.54
N GLY A 131 2.78 23.84 0.75
CA GLY A 131 1.94 23.34 1.85
C GLY A 131 2.48 22.08 2.54
N SER A 132 1.57 21.19 2.94
CA SER A 132 1.91 20.05 3.82
C SER A 132 2.72 18.96 3.09
N ARG A 133 3.51 18.19 3.85
CA ARG A 133 4.26 17.02 3.33
C ARG A 133 3.37 16.07 2.53
N ARG A 134 2.14 15.83 3.01
CA ARG A 134 1.15 14.97 2.31
C ARG A 134 0.73 15.54 0.96
N ARG A 135 0.51 16.85 0.84
CA ARG A 135 0.16 17.49 -0.44
C ARG A 135 1.30 17.40 -1.44
N ARG A 136 2.53 17.64 -0.98
CA ARG A 136 3.72 17.46 -1.82
C ARG A 136 3.86 16.02 -2.32
N ILE A 137 3.71 15.03 -1.44
CA ILE A 137 3.73 13.61 -1.85
C ILE A 137 2.60 13.30 -2.84
N ALA A 138 1.39 13.82 -2.60
CA ALA A 138 0.28 13.67 -3.55
C ALA A 138 0.64 14.23 -4.93
N LYS A 139 1.28 15.41 -4.98
CA LYS A 139 1.76 15.98 -6.24
C LYS A 139 2.82 15.12 -6.92
N ALA A 140 3.75 14.55 -6.16
CA ALA A 140 4.76 13.65 -6.70
C ALA A 140 4.13 12.41 -7.33
N PHE A 141 3.09 11.84 -6.74
CA PHE A 141 2.34 10.73 -7.36
C PHE A 141 1.63 11.17 -8.65
N GLU A 142 1.01 12.35 -8.71
CA GLU A 142 0.42 12.86 -9.96
C GLU A 142 1.46 12.94 -11.09
N VAL A 143 2.63 13.51 -10.81
CA VAL A 143 3.71 13.65 -11.79
C VAL A 143 4.30 12.29 -12.17
N SER A 144 4.48 11.39 -11.19
CA SER A 144 5.00 10.04 -11.44
C SER A 144 4.05 9.23 -12.30
N ILE A 145 2.75 9.23 -12.01
CA ILE A 145 1.72 8.54 -12.79
C ILE A 145 1.66 9.10 -14.22
N ALA A 146 1.73 10.42 -14.38
CA ALA A 146 1.76 11.06 -15.70
C ALA A 146 2.99 10.66 -16.53
N TYR A 147 4.09 10.28 -15.89
CA TYR A 147 5.30 9.79 -16.55
C TYR A 147 5.27 8.28 -16.79
N GLU A 148 4.81 7.49 -15.83
CA GLU A 148 4.80 6.02 -15.88
C GLU A 148 3.74 5.48 -16.86
N ASN A 149 2.54 6.06 -16.88
CA ASN A 149 1.45 5.53 -17.71
C ASN A 149 1.78 5.52 -19.21
N PRO A 150 2.34 6.59 -19.82
CA PRO A 150 2.75 6.54 -21.22
C PRO A 150 3.83 5.49 -21.52
N LEU A 151 4.75 5.25 -20.58
CA LEU A 151 5.79 4.23 -20.72
C LEU A 151 5.20 2.83 -20.66
N ALA A 152 4.29 2.59 -19.70
CA ALA A 152 3.57 1.33 -19.58
C ALA A 152 2.72 1.05 -20.84
N GLN A 153 2.01 2.06 -21.36
CA GLN A 153 1.23 1.92 -22.58
C GLN A 153 2.11 1.58 -23.77
N ARG A 154 3.24 2.28 -23.96
CA ARG A 154 4.18 1.98 -25.03
C ARG A 154 4.73 0.55 -24.95
N LEU A 155 4.98 0.04 -23.75
CA LEU A 155 5.38 -1.36 -23.55
C LEU A 155 4.25 -2.32 -23.95
N ILE A 156 3.01 -2.07 -23.49
CA ILE A 156 1.85 -2.90 -23.80
C ILE A 156 1.57 -2.94 -25.31
N ASP A 157 1.59 -1.78 -25.97
CA ASP A 157 1.38 -1.67 -27.42
C ASP A 157 2.46 -2.46 -28.18
N GLY A 158 3.73 -2.24 -27.83
CA GLY A 158 4.85 -2.94 -28.48
C GLY A 158 4.84 -4.45 -28.25
N LEU A 159 4.38 -4.93 -27.09
CA LEU A 159 4.21 -6.36 -26.83
C LEU A 159 3.02 -6.94 -27.58
N SER A 160 1.93 -6.17 -27.73
CA SER A 160 0.71 -6.58 -28.42
C SER A 160 0.91 -6.78 -29.93
N ASP A 161 1.87 -6.06 -30.52
CA ASP A 161 2.24 -6.20 -31.94
C ASP A 161 3.06 -7.47 -32.24
N ILE A 162 3.54 -8.21 -31.21
CA ILE A 162 4.35 -9.41 -31.39
C ILE A 162 3.43 -10.63 -31.63
N SER A 163 3.42 -11.11 -32.87
CA SER A 163 2.65 -12.31 -33.27
C SER A 163 2.97 -13.53 -32.38
N GLY A 164 1.93 -14.14 -31.81
CA GLY A 164 2.04 -15.33 -30.97
C GLY A 164 2.30 -15.03 -29.48
N LEU A 165 2.46 -13.77 -29.09
CA LEU A 165 2.55 -13.36 -27.70
C LEU A 165 1.15 -13.15 -27.11
N ALA A 166 0.92 -13.68 -25.90
CA ALA A 166 -0.31 -13.48 -25.14
C ALA A 166 0.00 -12.70 -23.85
N ILE A 167 -0.69 -11.57 -23.67
CA ILE A 167 -0.57 -10.74 -22.46
C ILE A 167 -1.67 -11.14 -21.48
N HIS A 168 -1.27 -11.55 -20.27
CA HIS A 168 -2.18 -11.88 -19.17
C HIS A 168 -2.18 -10.77 -18.11
N SER A 169 -2.45 -9.54 -18.53
CA SER A 169 -2.51 -8.36 -17.67
C SER A 169 -3.68 -7.47 -18.06
N ILE A 170 -3.82 -6.31 -17.39
CA ILE A 170 -4.59 -5.20 -17.96
C ILE A 170 -3.87 -4.78 -19.25
N THR A 171 -4.56 -4.87 -20.39
CA THR A 171 -4.12 -4.34 -21.70
C THR A 171 -4.95 -3.14 -22.13
N ASP A 172 -6.07 -2.89 -21.48
CA ASP A 172 -6.89 -1.70 -21.72
C ASP A 172 -6.24 -0.47 -21.05
N PRO A 173 -6.24 0.68 -21.73
CA PRO A 173 -5.71 1.93 -21.17
C PRO A 173 -6.55 2.54 -20.03
N ASN A 174 -7.69 1.92 -19.66
CA ASN A 174 -8.69 2.44 -18.71
C ASN A 174 -8.90 1.53 -17.49
#